data_AF-A0A2U9RC38-F1
#
_entry.id   AF-A0A2U9RC38-F1
#
_cell.length_a   1.000
_cell.length_b   1.000
_cell.length_c   1.000
_cell.angle_alpha   90.00
_cell.angle_beta   90.00
_cell.angle_gamma   90.00
#
_symmetry.space_group_name_H-M   'P 1'
#
loop_
_entity.id
_entity.type
_entity.pdbx_description
1 polymer ?
#
loop_
_entity_poly.entity_id
_entity_poly.type
_entity_poly.pdbx_seq_one_letter_code
_entity_poly.pdbx_strand_id
1 'polypeptide(L)'
;MSRASKITLALSTVFSIATIGAVYYMAEYEKDQLQTGPIRDKERLEKRSFNQKQRANLEEYEEQKKLFTEMQKEQPLSGEVVEGIDRSK
;
A
#
# COMPACT_ATOMS: atom_id res chain seq x y z
N MET A 1 -42.49 -12.29 35.44
CA MET A 1 -41.39 -11.42 34.94
C MET A 1 -41.79 -9.96 35.07
N SER A 2 -41.02 -9.16 35.79
CA SER A 2 -41.26 -7.73 35.97
C SER A 2 -41.22 -6.98 34.62
N ARG A 3 -42.03 -5.92 34.48
CA ARG A 3 -42.00 -5.04 33.29
C ARG A 3 -40.62 -4.39 33.11
N ALA A 4 -39.97 -4.04 34.22
CA ALA A 4 -38.63 -3.46 34.22
C ALA A 4 -37.59 -4.41 33.60
N SER A 5 -37.64 -5.71 33.96
CA SER A 5 -36.66 -6.68 33.45
C SER A 5 -36.83 -7.01 31.97
N LYS A 6 -38.05 -6.86 31.42
CA LYS A 6 -38.30 -6.99 29.97
C LYS A 6 -37.76 -5.79 29.20
N ILE A 7 -37.89 -4.59 29.75
CA ILE A 7 -37.39 -3.36 29.14
C ILE A 7 -35.86 -3.36 29.09
N THR A 8 -35.21 -3.75 30.19
CA THR A 8 -33.74 -3.81 30.23
C THR A 8 -33.20 -4.86 29.26
N LEU A 9 -33.84 -6.01 29.14
CA LEU A 9 -33.48 -7.03 28.15
C LEU A 9 -33.65 -6.53 26.72
N ALA A 10 -34.77 -5.87 26.41
CA ALA A 10 -34.99 -5.30 25.08
C ALA A 10 -33.92 -4.24 24.75
N LEU A 11 -33.65 -3.33 25.69
CA LEU A 11 -32.61 -2.31 25.51
C LEU A 11 -31.22 -2.91 25.32
N SER A 12 -30.84 -3.91 26.12
CA SER A 12 -29.51 -4.52 26.01
C SER A 12 -29.34 -5.24 24.66
N THR A 13 -30.37 -5.92 24.19
CA THR A 13 -30.35 -6.59 22.87
C THR A 13 -30.30 -5.60 21.70
N VAL A 14 -31.05 -4.50 21.77
CA VAL A 14 -30.98 -3.46 20.73
C VAL A 14 -29.62 -2.78 20.74
N PHE A 15 -29.11 -2.46 21.93
CA PHE A 15 -27.81 -1.83 22.08
C PHE A 15 -26.67 -2.72 21.55
N SER A 16 -26.71 -4.03 21.82
CA SER A 16 -25.70 -4.96 21.29
C SER A 16 -25.73 -5.03 19.76
N ILE A 17 -26.92 -5.17 19.15
CA ILE A 17 -27.08 -5.20 17.69
C ILE A 17 -26.59 -3.88 17.07
N ALA A 18 -26.94 -2.74 17.66
CA ALA A 18 -26.50 -1.44 17.18
C ALA A 18 -24.97 -1.30 17.22
N THR A 19 -24.34 -1.78 18.29
CA THR A 19 -22.88 -1.74 18.45
C THR A 19 -22.20 -2.59 17.39
N ILE A 20 -22.71 -3.81 17.13
CA ILE A 20 -22.19 -4.69 16.09
C ILE A 20 -22.30 -4.02 14.71
N GLY A 21 -23.47 -3.47 14.38
CA GLY A 21 -23.69 -2.78 13.11
C GLY A 21 -22.76 -1.58 12.91
N ALA A 22 -22.55 -0.78 13.96
CA ALA A 22 -21.65 0.37 13.92
C ALA A 22 -20.19 -0.03 13.64
N VAL A 23 -19.71 -1.13 14.25
CA VAL A 23 -18.35 -1.64 14.02
C VAL A 23 -18.17 -2.09 12.57
N TYR A 24 -19.11 -2.86 12.02
CA TYR A 24 -19.04 -3.29 10.61
C TYR A 24 -19.06 -2.10 9.65
N TYR A 25 -19.92 -1.12 9.92
CA TYR A 25 -19.97 0.11 9.12
C TYR A 25 -18.63 0.86 9.14
N MET A 26 -18.02 1.05 10.31
CA MET A 26 -16.72 1.71 10.42
C MET A 26 -15.61 0.92 9.72
N ALA A 27 -15.60 -0.41 9.86
CA ALA A 27 -14.61 -1.26 9.19
C ALA A 27 -14.71 -1.18 7.66
N GLU A 28 -15.94 -1.16 7.11
CA GLU A 28 -16.17 -0.99 5.67
C GLU A 28 -15.71 0.41 5.21
N TYR A 29 -16.05 1.45 5.98
CA TYR A 29 -15.64 2.82 5.70
C TYR A 29 -14.11 2.99 5.68
N GLU A 30 -13.40 2.42 6.66
CA GLU A 30 -11.94 2.45 6.70
C GLU A 30 -11.30 1.71 5.52
N LYS A 31 -11.85 0.55 5.15
CA LYS A 31 -11.40 -0.22 3.99
C LYS A 31 -11.52 0.61 2.71
N ASP A 32 -12.65 1.30 2.53
CA ASP A 32 -12.88 2.14 1.35
C ASP A 32 -11.93 3.36 1.36
N GLN A 33 -11.70 3.97 2.51
CA GLN A 33 -10.73 5.07 2.65
C GLN A 33 -9.29 4.63 2.35
N LEU A 34 -8.90 3.40 2.69
CA LEU A 34 -7.56 2.89 2.39
C LEU A 34 -7.27 2.87 0.88
N GLN A 35 -8.29 2.57 0.08
CA GLN A 35 -8.18 2.58 -1.39
C GLN A 35 -8.08 4.00 -1.97
N THR A 36 -8.45 5.03 -1.22
CA THR A 36 -8.35 6.41 -1.70
C THR A 36 -6.91 6.89 -1.83
N GLY A 37 -5.94 6.31 -1.12
CA GLY A 37 -4.53 6.67 -1.25
C GLY A 37 -4.01 6.50 -2.68
N PRO A 38 -4.04 5.28 -3.24
CA PRO A 38 -3.66 5.02 -4.63
C PRO A 38 -4.49 5.79 -5.65
N ILE A 39 -5.79 5.97 -5.42
CA ILE A 39 -6.67 6.72 -6.33
C ILE A 39 -6.24 8.19 -6.39
N ARG A 40 -6.00 8.82 -5.25
CA ARG A 40 -5.53 10.22 -5.17
C ARG A 40 -4.11 10.38 -5.70
N ASP A 41 -3.26 9.36 -5.57
CA ASP A 41 -1.91 9.37 -6.16
C ASP A 41 -1.94 9.25 -7.69
N LYS A 42 -2.82 8.38 -8.24
CA LYS A 42 -3.08 8.34 -9.69
C LYS A 42 -3.60 9.67 -10.19
N GLU A 43 -4.57 10.26 -9.49
CA GLU A 43 -5.12 11.56 -9.86
C GLU A 43 -4.05 12.68 -9.79
N ARG A 44 -3.11 12.62 -8.84
CA ARG A 44 -1.96 13.55 -8.79
C ARG A 44 -1.01 13.38 -9.97
N LEU A 45 -0.77 12.14 -10.43
CA LEU A 45 0.06 11.86 -11.60
C LEU A 45 -0.63 12.28 -12.90
N GLU A 46 -1.94 12.08 -13.01
CA GLU A 46 -2.73 12.47 -14.19
C GLU A 46 -2.91 13.99 -14.30
N LYS A 47 -3.17 14.67 -13.17
CA LYS A 47 -3.40 16.12 -13.15
C LYS A 47 -2.12 16.96 -13.16
N ARG A 48 -0.99 16.43 -12.70
CA ARG A 48 0.28 17.12 -12.81
C ARG A 48 0.92 16.79 -14.14
N SER A 49 1.03 17.78 -15.02
CA SER A 49 2.12 17.78 -16.00
C SER A 49 3.42 17.59 -15.21
N PHE A 50 4.05 16.42 -15.32
CA PHE A 50 5.27 16.08 -14.58
C PHE A 50 6.20 17.29 -14.54
N ASN A 51 6.56 17.72 -13.34
CA ASN A 51 7.49 18.82 -13.15
C ASN A 51 8.83 18.44 -13.80
N GLN A 52 9.62 19.39 -14.30
CA GLN A 52 10.81 19.09 -15.11
C GLN A 52 11.77 18.09 -14.44
N LYS A 53 11.94 18.21 -13.11
CA LYS A 53 12.73 17.27 -12.29
C LYS A 53 12.14 15.85 -12.27
N GLN A 54 10.80 15.72 -12.23
CA GLN A 54 10.15 14.41 -12.22
C GLN A 54 10.25 13.71 -13.57
N ARG A 55 10.26 14.47 -14.68
CA ARG A 55 10.52 13.91 -16.02
C ARG A 55 11.94 13.41 -16.15
N ALA A 56 12.92 14.23 -15.74
CA ALA A 56 14.33 13.84 -15.77
C ALA A 56 14.59 12.57 -14.93
N ASN A 57 13.98 12.45 -13.74
CA ASN A 57 14.11 11.24 -12.93
C ASN A 57 13.49 9.99 -13.59
N LEU A 58 12.39 10.15 -14.33
CA LEU A 58 11.78 9.05 -15.07
C LEU A 58 12.66 8.61 -16.25
N GLU A 59 13.20 9.57 -16.99
CA GLU A 59 14.13 9.33 -18.10
C GLU A 59 15.41 8.62 -17.60
N GLU A 60 16.01 9.12 -16.51
CA GLU A 60 17.18 8.50 -15.88
C GLU A 60 16.90 7.07 -15.41
N TYR A 61 15.71 6.83 -14.82
CA TYR A 61 15.30 5.49 -14.41
C TYR A 61 15.13 4.53 -15.61
N GLU A 62 14.57 5.00 -16.72
CA GLU A 62 14.45 4.21 -17.94
C GLU A 62 15.81 3.88 -18.55
N GLU A 63 16.74 4.82 -18.55
CA GLU A 63 18.13 4.60 -19.00
C GLU A 63 18.84 3.55 -18.14
N GLN A 64 18.75 3.64 -16.82
CA GLN A 64 19.31 2.64 -15.92
C GLN A 64 18.75 1.24 -16.19
N LYS A 65 17.45 1.13 -16.47
CA LYS A 65 16.80 -0.16 -16.77
C LYS A 65 17.28 -0.75 -18.10
N LYS A 66 17.50 0.07 -19.12
CA LYS A 66 18.09 -0.35 -20.40
C LYS A 66 19.53 -0.82 -20.20
N LEU A 67 20.33 -0.02 -19.51
CA LEU A 67 21.72 -0.33 -19.21
C LEU A 67 21.85 -1.65 -18.44
N PHE A 68 21.00 -1.86 -17.43
CA PHE A 68 20.94 -3.12 -16.69
C PHE A 68 20.62 -4.31 -17.60
N THR A 69 19.66 -4.14 -18.52
CA THR A 69 19.29 -5.18 -19.48
C THR A 69 20.43 -5.50 -20.45
N GLU A 70 21.19 -4.49 -20.87
CA GLU A 70 22.38 -4.65 -21.71
C GLU A 70 23.51 -5.36 -20.96
N MET A 71 23.84 -4.91 -19.76
CA MET A 71 24.84 -5.56 -18.89
C MET A 71 24.49 -7.01 -18.58
N GLN A 72 23.21 -7.31 -18.36
CA GLN A 72 22.74 -8.67 -18.10
C GLN A 72 22.87 -9.59 -19.32
N LYS A 73 22.80 -9.05 -20.55
CA LYS A 73 23.06 -9.81 -21.79
C LYS A 73 24.55 -10.09 -21.98
N GLU A 74 25.40 -9.12 -21.66
CA GLU A 74 26.85 -9.23 -21.81
C GLU A 74 27.48 -10.10 -20.74
N GLN A 75 26.98 -10.02 -19.51
CA GLN A 75 27.41 -10.82 -18.37
C GLN A 75 26.20 -11.55 -17.79
N PRO A 76 25.88 -12.77 -18.25
CA PRO A 76 24.94 -13.60 -17.51
C PRO A 76 25.54 -13.76 -16.11
N LEU A 77 24.77 -13.41 -15.08
CA LEU A 77 25.15 -13.61 -13.68
C LEU A 77 25.38 -15.11 -13.46
N SER A 78 26.61 -15.56 -13.71
CA SER A 78 27.14 -16.81 -13.19
C SER A 78 27.02 -16.65 -11.69
N GLY A 79 26.16 -17.43 -11.03
CA GLY A 79 25.88 -17.31 -9.58
C GLY A 79 27.07 -17.56 -8.66
N GLU A 80 28.30 -17.52 -9.18
CA GLU A 80 29.54 -17.62 -8.44
C GLU A 80 29.96 -16.22 -7.97
N VAL A 81 29.67 -15.94 -6.70
CA VAL A 81 30.12 -14.71 -6.03
C VAL A 81 31.63 -14.82 -5.82
N VAL A 82 32.41 -14.15 -6.67
CA VAL A 82 33.85 -14.05 -6.50
C VAL A 82 34.14 -13.00 -5.42
N GLU A 83 34.27 -13.44 -4.18
CA GLU A 83 34.74 -12.59 -3.09
C GLU A 83 36.22 -12.29 -3.30
N GLY A 84 36.56 -11.01 -3.43
CA GLY A 84 37.95 -10.58 -3.51
C GLY A 84 38.68 -10.96 -2.21
N ILE A 85 39.82 -11.65 -2.33
CA ILE A 85 40.68 -11.92 -1.17
C ILE A 85 41.27 -10.58 -0.73
N ASP A 86 40.53 -9.84 0.10
CA ASP A 86 41.09 -8.74 0.89
C ASP A 86 42.06 -9.38 1.89
N ARG A 87 43.33 -9.48 1.47
CA ARG A 87 44.43 -9.88 2.35
C ARG A 87 44.46 -8.89 3.51
N SER A 88 44.04 -9.34 4.69
CA SER A 88 44.16 -8.60 5.93
C SER A 88 45.60 -8.10 6.09
N LYS A 89 45.75 -6.79 6.25
CA LYS A 89 47.01 -6.18 6.68
C LYS A 89 47.34 -6.57 8.11
#